data_AF-A0A7C8I7Z3-F1
#
_entry.id   AF-A0A7C8I7Z3-F1
#
_cell.length_a   1.000
_cell.length_b   1.000
_cell.length_c   1.000
_cell.angle_alpha   90.00
_cell.angle_beta   90.00
_cell.angle_gamma   90.00
#
_symmetry.space_group_name_H-M   'P 1'
#
loop_
_entity.id
_entity.type
_entity.pdbx_description
1 polymer ?
#
loop_
_entity_poly.entity_id
_entity_poly.type
_entity_poly.pdbx_seq_one_letter_code
_entity_poly.pdbx_strand_id
1 'polypeptide(L)'
;MSTRTSGTSTPVHSFDAIAPFASASPTKQRSTNPVKKVWTSIKQHAIEHHRSVNAATLKAMPRNPSAAKKYAREVSELQMHASRLRAYSAPNLKSYATIHKLPYDRLRRAYLKLPTRSDREASNQLLSPAQELALVRYLDSIDAIGLGIRRSQVEQQATALLAESYLGVDEAPPPLGTNWARR
;
A
#
# COMPACT_ATOMS: atom_id res chain seq x y z
N MET A 1 -58.82 55.70 -69.76
CA MET A 1 -58.98 57.00 -69.08
C MET A 1 -58.91 56.78 -67.58
N SER A 2 -58.06 57.57 -66.92
CA SER A 2 -57.73 57.55 -65.49
C SER A 2 -58.93 57.77 -64.57
N THR A 3 -58.89 57.24 -63.34
CA THR A 3 -58.63 58.04 -62.12
C THR A 3 -58.57 57.17 -60.86
N ARG A 4 -57.81 57.68 -59.91
CA ARG A 4 -57.39 57.16 -58.60
C ARG A 4 -58.25 57.83 -57.51
N THR A 5 -58.52 57.15 -56.39
CA THR A 5 -58.78 57.69 -55.02
C THR A 5 -59.08 56.50 -54.09
N SER A 6 -58.15 56.00 -53.27
CA SER A 6 -57.76 56.40 -51.90
C SER A 6 -58.90 56.40 -50.86
N GLY A 7 -58.78 55.54 -49.84
CA GLY A 7 -59.65 55.52 -48.67
C GLY A 7 -59.12 54.62 -47.55
N THR A 8 -58.30 55.21 -46.69
CA THR A 8 -57.64 54.72 -45.48
C THR A 8 -58.61 54.38 -44.34
N SER A 9 -58.39 53.30 -43.58
CA SER A 9 -58.57 53.25 -42.12
C SER A 9 -58.10 51.90 -41.53
N THR A 10 -56.94 51.92 -40.87
CA THR A 10 -56.61 51.13 -39.68
C THR A 10 -56.22 52.16 -38.61
N PRO A 11 -56.33 51.90 -37.28
CA PRO A 11 -55.20 51.22 -36.60
C PRO A 11 -55.48 50.50 -35.24
N VAL A 12 -54.61 49.52 -34.96
CA VAL A 12 -54.02 48.98 -33.69
C VAL A 12 -54.75 48.95 -32.34
N HIS A 13 -54.64 47.81 -31.64
CA HIS A 13 -53.65 47.53 -30.57
C HIS A 13 -53.50 45.99 -30.41
N SER A 14 -52.32 45.37 -30.60
CA SER A 14 -51.21 45.16 -29.62
C SER A 14 -51.63 44.33 -28.40
N PHE A 15 -50.92 43.33 -27.86
CA PHE A 15 -49.63 42.66 -28.08
C PHE A 15 -49.67 41.37 -27.19
N ASP A 16 -48.78 40.40 -27.43
CA ASP A 16 -48.31 39.33 -26.53
C ASP A 16 -49.24 38.24 -25.97
N ALA A 17 -48.96 36.97 -26.34
CA ALA A 17 -48.29 36.02 -25.45
C ALA A 17 -48.11 34.65 -26.13
N ILE A 18 -46.86 34.34 -26.48
CA ILE A 18 -46.37 33.00 -26.81
C ILE A 18 -45.91 32.34 -25.50
N ALA A 19 -46.40 31.13 -25.21
CA ALA A 19 -45.73 29.98 -24.54
C ALA A 19 -46.75 29.05 -23.84
N PRO A 20 -46.38 27.82 -23.45
CA PRO A 20 -45.84 26.77 -24.31
C PRO A 20 -46.57 25.42 -24.12
N PHE A 21 -46.38 24.54 -25.10
CA PHE A 21 -46.61 23.10 -25.04
C PHE A 21 -46.05 22.52 -23.73
N ALA A 22 -46.93 22.08 -22.82
CA ALA A 22 -46.56 21.35 -21.62
C ALA A 22 -46.01 19.97 -22.04
N SER A 23 -44.70 19.96 -22.30
CA SER A 23 -43.88 18.77 -22.46
C SER A 23 -44.04 17.91 -21.21
N ALA A 24 -44.75 16.80 -21.37
CA ALA A 24 -44.77 15.71 -20.40
C ALA A 24 -43.32 15.35 -20.07
N SER A 25 -42.91 15.61 -18.83
CA SER A 25 -41.63 15.15 -18.32
C SER A 25 -41.61 13.63 -18.35
N PRO A 26 -40.70 12.96 -19.10
CA PRO A 26 -40.52 11.54 -18.92
C PRO A 26 -39.89 11.33 -17.54
N THR A 27 -40.68 10.77 -16.62
CA THR A 27 -40.16 10.12 -15.42
C THR A 27 -39.06 9.15 -15.86
N LYS A 28 -37.80 9.48 -15.53
CA LYS A 28 -36.64 8.61 -15.70
C LYS A 28 -36.90 7.31 -14.96
N GLN A 29 -37.48 6.33 -15.64
CA GLN A 29 -37.41 4.95 -15.21
C GLN A 29 -35.93 4.56 -15.24
N ARG A 30 -35.32 4.54 -14.06
CA ARG A 30 -33.96 4.07 -13.83
C ARG A 30 -33.94 2.59 -14.20
N SER A 31 -33.69 2.28 -15.47
CA SER A 31 -33.58 0.90 -15.93
C SER A 31 -32.42 0.26 -15.18
N THR A 32 -32.75 -0.58 -14.19
CA THR A 32 -31.75 -1.38 -13.52
C THR A 32 -31.45 -2.54 -14.46
N ASN A 33 -30.53 -2.29 -15.40
CA ASN A 33 -30.07 -3.29 -16.34
C ASN A 33 -29.65 -4.55 -15.57
N PRO A 34 -30.31 -5.70 -15.78
CA PRO A 34 -30.08 -6.91 -14.99
C PRO A 34 -28.62 -7.37 -15.07
N VAL A 35 -27.97 -7.14 -16.20
CA VAL A 35 -26.53 -7.39 -16.42
C VAL A 35 -25.65 -6.58 -15.47
N LYS A 36 -26.01 -5.32 -15.17
CA LYS A 36 -25.25 -4.49 -14.23
C LYS A 36 -25.35 -5.02 -12.80
N LYS A 37 -26.51 -5.57 -12.41
CA LYS A 37 -26.71 -6.20 -11.09
C LYS A 37 -25.90 -7.50 -10.95
N VAL A 38 -25.90 -8.33 -12.01
CA VAL A 38 -25.09 -9.54 -12.05
C VAL A 38 -23.60 -9.20 -11.95
N TRP A 39 -23.14 -8.19 -12.68
CA TRP A 39 -21.75 -7.74 -12.63
C TRP A 39 -21.34 -7.16 -11.26
N THR A 40 -22.22 -6.41 -10.59
CA THR A 40 -21.95 -5.94 -9.22
C THR A 40 -21.91 -7.08 -8.21
N SER A 41 -22.76 -8.10 -8.37
CA SER A 41 -22.77 -9.28 -7.51
C SER A 41 -21.49 -10.11 -7.68
N ILE A 42 -21.01 -10.29 -8.92
CA ILE A 42 -19.75 -10.98 -9.21
C ILE A 42 -18.55 -10.22 -8.63
N LYS A 43 -18.53 -8.89 -8.78
CA LYS A 43 -17.50 -8.05 -8.17
C LYS A 43 -17.51 -8.13 -6.64
N GLN A 44 -18.69 -8.09 -6.03
CA GLN A 44 -18.82 -8.18 -4.58
C GLN A 44 -18.38 -9.55 -4.05
N HIS A 45 -18.75 -10.63 -4.74
CA HIS A 45 -18.27 -11.97 -4.44
C HIS A 45 -16.75 -12.11 -4.62
N ALA A 46 -16.16 -11.48 -5.64
CA ALA A 46 -14.70 -11.46 -5.82
C ALA A 46 -13.98 -10.65 -4.72
N ILE A 47 -14.57 -9.54 -4.27
CA ILE A 47 -14.07 -8.74 -3.15
C ILE A 47 -14.17 -9.52 -1.83
N GLU A 48 -15.28 -10.22 -1.59
CA GLU A 48 -15.47 -11.08 -0.41
C GLU A 48 -14.52 -12.29 -0.43
N HIS A 49 -14.29 -12.90 -1.59
CA HIS A 49 -13.31 -13.95 -1.77
C HIS A 49 -11.88 -13.43 -1.52
N HIS A 50 -11.50 -12.25 -2.05
CA HIS A 50 -10.21 -11.61 -1.74
C HIS A 50 -10.08 -11.25 -0.25
N ARG A 51 -11.15 -10.76 0.40
CA ARG A 51 -11.16 -10.47 1.84
C ARG A 51 -11.03 -11.75 2.67
N SER A 52 -11.67 -12.83 2.27
CA SER A 52 -11.58 -14.14 2.91
C SER A 52 -10.21 -14.79 2.72
N VAL A 53 -9.63 -14.71 1.52
CA VAL A 53 -8.27 -15.19 1.21
C VAL A 53 -7.24 -14.35 1.95
N ASN A 54 -7.41 -13.02 2.04
CA ASN A 54 -6.53 -12.14 2.81
C ASN A 54 -6.67 -12.34 4.33
N ALA A 55 -7.86 -12.66 4.83
CA ALA A 55 -8.06 -13.08 6.21
C ALA A 55 -7.42 -14.46 6.51
N ALA A 56 -7.33 -15.35 5.50
CA ALA A 56 -6.64 -16.62 5.60
C ALA A 56 -5.12 -16.50 5.43
N THR A 57 -4.61 -15.56 4.63
CA THR A 57 -3.17 -15.29 4.45
C THR A 57 -2.58 -14.43 5.57
N LEU A 58 -3.35 -13.56 6.23
CA LEU A 58 -2.97 -12.96 7.52
C LEU A 58 -2.88 -14.00 8.66
N LYS A 59 -3.42 -15.20 8.43
CA LYS A 59 -3.23 -16.38 9.29
C LYS A 59 -1.95 -17.16 8.95
N ALA A 60 -1.22 -16.81 7.89
CA ALA A 60 0.14 -17.26 7.63
C ALA A 60 1.10 -16.49 8.57
N MET A 61 1.08 -16.93 9.82
CA MET A 61 1.85 -16.40 10.93
C MET A 61 3.35 -16.29 10.60
N PRO A 62 4.08 -15.33 11.19
CA PRO A 62 5.53 -15.46 11.33
C PRO A 62 5.81 -16.80 12.04
N ARG A 63 6.93 -17.45 11.71
CA ARG A 63 7.28 -18.81 12.15
C ARG A 63 7.26 -19.01 13.68
N ASN A 64 7.19 -17.94 14.47
CA ASN A 64 6.65 -17.90 15.85
C ASN A 64 6.30 -16.45 16.28
N PRO A 65 5.03 -15.96 16.17
CA PRO A 65 4.67 -14.57 16.46
C PRO A 65 4.87 -14.20 17.93
N SER A 66 4.77 -15.18 18.81
CA SER A 66 5.02 -15.04 20.24
C SER A 66 6.48 -14.67 20.52
N ALA A 67 7.43 -15.30 19.83
CA ALA A 67 8.85 -15.03 20.01
C ALA A 67 9.25 -13.62 19.55
N ALA A 68 8.72 -13.17 18.42
CA ALA A 68 8.95 -11.81 17.92
C ALA A 68 8.38 -10.74 18.87
N LYS A 69 7.14 -10.92 19.34
CA LYS A 69 6.52 -10.03 20.34
C LYS A 69 7.28 -10.03 21.67
N LYS A 70 7.72 -11.20 22.14
CA LYS A 70 8.54 -11.34 23.35
C LYS A 70 9.86 -10.57 23.21
N TYR A 71 10.54 -10.71 22.06
CA TYR A 71 11.78 -9.99 21.79
C TYR A 71 11.56 -8.47 21.73
N ALA A 72 10.50 -8.00 21.05
CA ALA A 72 10.18 -6.57 21.00
C ALA A 72 9.92 -5.98 22.40
N ARG A 73 9.18 -6.71 23.25
CA ARG A 73 8.95 -6.32 24.65
C ARG A 73 10.26 -6.26 25.43
N GLU A 74 11.12 -7.28 25.28
CA GLU A 74 12.44 -7.32 25.92
C GLU A 74 13.30 -6.11 25.49
N VAL A 75 13.34 -5.78 24.20
CA VAL A 75 14.08 -4.62 23.69
C VAL A 75 13.57 -3.31 24.29
N SER A 76 12.25 -3.13 24.36
CA SER A 76 11.64 -1.94 24.98
C SER A 76 11.99 -1.82 26.46
N GLU A 77 11.95 -2.93 27.20
CA GLU A 77 12.35 -2.98 28.61
C GLU A 77 13.83 -2.61 28.79
N LEU A 78 14.72 -3.19 27.97
CA LEU A 78 16.15 -2.85 27.98
C LEU A 78 16.41 -1.38 27.65
N GLN A 79 15.65 -0.79 26.73
CA GLN A 79 15.75 0.64 26.40
C GLN A 79 15.33 1.54 27.56
N MET A 80 14.25 1.19 28.28
CA MET A 80 13.86 1.92 29.50
C MET A 80 14.96 1.85 30.57
N HIS A 81 15.49 0.66 30.85
CA HIS A 81 16.56 0.47 31.83
C HIS A 81 17.85 1.19 31.43
N ALA A 82 18.24 1.12 30.16
CA ALA A 82 19.38 1.86 29.61
C ALA A 82 19.20 3.38 29.80
N SER A 83 17.99 3.90 29.59
CA SER A 83 17.69 5.32 29.77
C SER A 83 17.80 5.74 31.24
N ARG A 84 17.31 4.92 32.17
CA ARG A 84 17.50 5.14 33.61
C ARG A 84 18.97 5.11 34.02
N LEU A 85 19.75 4.17 33.48
CA LEU A 85 21.18 4.05 33.80
C LEU A 85 22.00 5.26 33.36
N ARG A 86 21.64 5.89 32.23
CA ARG A 86 22.33 7.09 31.74
C ARG A 86 22.15 8.32 32.64
N ALA A 87 21.16 8.33 33.54
CA ALA A 87 21.00 9.39 34.52
C ALA A 87 22.11 9.38 35.59
N TYR A 88 22.83 8.26 35.74
CA TYR A 88 23.94 8.12 36.66
C TYR A 88 25.27 8.36 35.93
N SER A 89 26.24 9.02 36.58
CA SER A 89 27.53 9.40 35.97
C SER A 89 28.41 8.18 35.61
N ALA A 90 28.42 7.13 36.44
CA ALA A 90 29.20 5.92 36.23
C ALA A 90 28.47 4.66 36.76
N PRO A 91 27.39 4.21 36.10
CA PRO A 91 26.62 3.06 36.55
C PRO A 91 27.39 1.74 36.37
N ASN A 92 27.29 0.84 37.35
CA ASN A 92 27.77 -0.54 37.20
C ASN A 92 26.71 -1.40 36.48
N LEU A 93 26.85 -1.51 35.17
CA LEU A 93 25.90 -2.25 34.31
C LEU A 93 25.77 -3.73 34.68
N LYS A 94 26.84 -4.39 35.13
CA LYS A 94 26.83 -5.83 35.44
C LYS A 94 26.03 -6.13 36.70
N SER A 95 26.26 -5.34 37.75
CA SER A 95 25.49 -5.43 38.99
C SER A 95 24.00 -5.14 38.73
N TYR A 96 23.72 -4.06 38.00
CA TYR A 96 22.36 -3.68 37.64
C TYR A 96 21.63 -4.78 36.85
N ALA A 97 22.28 -5.37 35.83
CA ALA A 97 21.72 -6.46 35.05
C ALA A 97 21.39 -7.68 35.92
N THR A 98 22.24 -7.99 36.90
CA THR A 98 22.04 -9.10 37.83
C THR A 98 20.82 -8.87 38.74
N ILE A 99 20.71 -7.68 39.34
CA ILE A 99 19.60 -7.29 40.23
C ILE A 99 18.27 -7.31 39.48
N HIS A 100 18.25 -6.76 38.26
CA HIS A 100 17.04 -6.67 37.44
C HIS A 100 16.78 -7.91 36.58
N LYS A 101 17.60 -8.96 36.68
CA LYS A 101 17.50 -10.20 35.89
C LYS A 101 17.47 -9.94 34.37
N LEU A 102 18.26 -8.98 33.92
CA LEU A 102 18.35 -8.58 32.51
C LEU A 102 19.55 -9.24 31.82
N PRO A 103 19.47 -9.54 30.52
CA PRO A 103 20.60 -10.00 29.74
C PRO A 103 21.66 -8.87 29.62
N TYR A 104 22.79 -9.05 30.30
CA TYR A 104 23.86 -8.06 30.41
C TYR A 104 24.33 -7.51 29.06
N ASP A 105 24.65 -8.38 28.10
CA ASP A 105 25.19 -7.94 26.80
C ASP A 105 24.20 -7.09 26.02
N ARG A 106 22.90 -7.43 26.08
CA ARG A 106 21.85 -6.67 25.40
C ARG A 106 21.59 -5.35 26.11
N LEU A 107 21.61 -5.32 27.44
CA LEU A 107 21.53 -4.08 28.22
C LEU A 107 22.70 -3.15 27.91
N ARG A 108 23.93 -3.68 27.84
CA ARG A 108 25.12 -2.91 27.47
C ARG A 108 25.00 -2.34 26.07
N ARG A 109 24.52 -3.10 25.09
CA ARG A 109 24.26 -2.60 23.74
C ARG A 109 23.21 -1.48 23.73
N ALA A 110 22.10 -1.66 24.43
CA ALA A 110 21.07 -0.63 24.55
C ALA A 110 21.60 0.65 25.21
N TYR A 111 22.41 0.52 26.27
CA TYR A 111 23.10 1.62 26.95
C TYR A 111 24.02 2.40 26.01
N LEU A 112 24.78 1.69 25.17
CA LEU A 112 25.67 2.27 24.16
C LEU A 112 24.95 2.76 22.88
N LYS A 113 23.62 2.69 22.80
CA LYS A 113 22.82 3.01 21.60
C LYS A 113 23.23 2.21 20.35
N LEU A 114 23.70 0.97 20.55
CA LEU A 114 24.04 0.10 19.43
C LEU A 114 22.78 -0.51 18.81
N PRO A 115 22.75 -0.72 17.48
CA PRO A 115 21.60 -1.30 16.80
C PRO A 115 21.30 -2.70 17.35
N THR A 116 20.02 -2.94 17.61
CA THR A 116 19.50 -4.23 18.06
C THR A 116 19.32 -5.16 16.87
N ARG A 117 18.99 -6.44 17.11
CA ARG A 117 18.83 -7.41 16.02
C ARG A 117 17.80 -6.98 14.97
N SER A 118 16.73 -6.29 15.39
CA SER A 118 15.69 -5.79 14.49
C SER A 118 16.14 -4.61 13.64
N ASP A 119 17.13 -3.85 14.12
CA ASP A 119 17.59 -2.62 13.46
C ASP A 119 18.76 -2.90 12.50
N ARG A 120 19.21 -4.16 12.43
CA ARG A 120 20.28 -4.56 11.52
C ARG A 120 19.66 -4.94 10.19
N GLU A 121 20.16 -4.29 9.14
CA GLU A 121 19.90 -4.72 7.77
C GLU A 121 20.36 -6.17 7.58
N ALA A 122 19.68 -6.88 6.67
CA ALA A 122 20.08 -8.23 6.32
C ALA A 122 21.48 -8.18 5.71
N SER A 123 22.41 -9.00 6.22
CA SER A 123 23.81 -9.00 5.75
C SER A 123 23.98 -9.27 4.25
N ASN A 124 22.95 -9.80 3.61
CA ASN A 124 22.95 -10.22 2.21
C ASN A 124 21.94 -9.38 1.38
N GLN A 125 21.72 -8.12 1.75
CA GLN A 125 20.90 -7.19 0.97
C GLN A 125 21.68 -6.80 -0.31
N LEU A 126 21.26 -7.38 -1.44
CA LEU A 126 21.89 -7.17 -2.75
C LEU A 126 21.28 -5.99 -3.51
N LEU A 127 20.00 -5.72 -3.27
CA LEU A 127 19.29 -4.61 -3.90
C LEU A 127 19.44 -3.34 -3.06
N SER A 128 19.61 -2.21 -3.74
CA SER A 128 19.49 -0.91 -3.11
C SER A 128 18.05 -0.64 -2.63
N PRO A 129 17.83 0.26 -1.65
CA PRO A 129 16.49 0.61 -1.18
C PRO A 129 15.54 1.08 -2.30
N ALA A 130 16.09 1.78 -3.31
CA ALA A 130 15.31 2.23 -4.46
C ALA A 130 14.86 1.05 -5.35
N GLN A 131 15.74 0.07 -5.56
CA GLN A 131 15.41 -1.15 -6.32
C GLN A 131 14.43 -2.05 -5.55
N GLU A 132 14.57 -2.16 -4.23
CA GLU A 132 13.59 -2.89 -3.41
C GLU A 132 12.21 -2.23 -3.47
N LEU A 133 12.15 -0.89 -3.41
CA LEU A 133 10.89 -0.16 -3.59
C LEU A 133 10.27 -0.40 -4.97
N ALA A 134 11.08 -0.42 -6.03
CA ALA A 134 10.61 -0.73 -7.38
C ALA A 134 10.06 -2.17 -7.48
N LEU A 135 10.74 -3.13 -6.87
CA LEU A 135 10.30 -4.52 -6.81
C LEU A 135 8.97 -4.66 -6.05
N VAL A 136 8.82 -3.97 -4.91
CA VAL A 136 7.56 -3.98 -4.14
C VAL A 136 6.41 -3.43 -5.00
N ARG A 137 6.60 -2.29 -5.68
CA ARG A 137 5.57 -1.72 -6.56
C ARG A 137 5.18 -2.65 -7.70
N TYR A 138 6.16 -3.37 -8.27
CA TYR A 138 5.89 -4.38 -9.29
C TYR A 138 5.02 -5.52 -8.73
N LEU A 139 5.34 -6.03 -7.54
CA LEU A 139 4.56 -7.10 -6.90
C LEU A 139 3.13 -6.64 -6.54
N ASP A 140 2.99 -5.43 -5.99
CA ASP A 140 1.68 -4.83 -5.72
C ASP A 140 0.84 -4.71 -6.99
N SER A 141 1.46 -4.40 -8.12
CA SER A 141 0.77 -4.34 -9.42
C SER A 141 0.28 -5.71 -9.90
N ILE A 142 1.03 -6.78 -9.64
CA ILE A 142 0.64 -8.17 -9.96
C ILE A 142 -0.52 -8.61 -9.07
N ASP A 143 -0.45 -8.32 -7.77
CA ASP A 143 -1.51 -8.64 -6.82
C ASP A 143 -2.80 -7.87 -7.12
N ALA A 144 -2.69 -6.61 -7.56
CA ALA A 144 -3.83 -5.80 -7.99
C ALA A 144 -4.57 -6.39 -9.21
N ILE A 145 -3.88 -7.13 -10.07
CA ILE A 145 -4.49 -7.87 -11.20
C ILE A 145 -5.18 -9.15 -10.72
N GLY A 146 -4.92 -9.58 -9.49
CA GLY A 146 -5.42 -10.83 -8.91
C GLY A 146 -4.57 -12.05 -9.28
N LEU A 147 -3.35 -11.84 -9.76
CA LEU A 147 -2.40 -12.93 -10.03
C LEU A 147 -1.64 -13.26 -8.75
N GLY A 148 -1.58 -14.54 -8.39
CA GLY A 148 -0.80 -14.98 -7.24
C GLY A 148 0.69 -14.76 -7.46
N ILE A 149 1.35 -14.04 -6.54
CA ILE A 149 2.79 -13.77 -6.57
C ILE A 149 3.58 -15.07 -6.37
N ARG A 150 4.44 -15.41 -7.33
CA ARG A 150 5.34 -16.57 -7.27
C ARG A 150 6.77 -16.14 -6.96
N ARG A 151 7.50 -16.96 -6.20
CA ARG A 151 8.92 -16.70 -5.85
C ARG A 151 9.81 -16.52 -7.07
N SER A 152 9.59 -17.30 -8.12
CA SER A 152 10.35 -17.20 -9.37
C SER A 152 10.18 -15.83 -10.04
N GLN A 153 9.01 -15.20 -9.93
CA GLN A 153 8.78 -13.85 -10.47
C GLN A 153 9.56 -12.80 -9.68
N VAL A 154 9.62 -12.95 -8.35
CA VAL A 154 10.43 -12.08 -7.48
C VAL A 154 11.90 -12.18 -7.85
N GLU A 155 12.42 -13.40 -8.03
CA GLU A 155 13.82 -13.65 -8.40
C GLU A 155 14.15 -13.12 -9.80
N GLN A 156 13.28 -13.38 -10.78
CA GLN A 156 13.47 -12.89 -12.14
C GLN A 156 13.50 -11.36 -12.19
N GLN A 157 12.53 -10.70 -11.55
CA GLN A 157 12.47 -9.24 -11.55
C GLN A 157 13.64 -8.61 -10.77
N ALA A 158 14.00 -9.19 -9.63
CA ALA A 158 15.15 -8.71 -8.85
C ALA A 158 16.47 -8.87 -9.64
N THR A 159 16.63 -9.97 -10.38
CA THR A 159 17.80 -10.19 -11.25
C THR A 159 17.84 -9.18 -12.39
N ALA A 160 16.70 -8.86 -12.99
CA ALA A 160 16.60 -7.83 -14.04
C ALA A 160 16.99 -6.45 -13.50
N LEU A 161 16.51 -6.06 -12.31
CA LEU A 161 16.88 -4.79 -11.67
C LEU A 161 18.36 -4.71 -11.31
N LEU A 162 18.97 -5.83 -10.89
CA LEU A 162 20.41 -5.90 -10.65
C LEU A 162 21.18 -5.72 -11.96
N ALA A 163 20.80 -6.44 -13.01
CA ALA A 163 21.44 -6.39 -14.32
C ALA A 163 21.39 -4.99 -14.93
N GLU A 164 20.26 -4.28 -14.80
CA GLU A 164 20.12 -2.90 -15.29
C GLU A 164 21.09 -1.92 -14.61
N SER A 165 21.36 -2.12 -13.32
CA SER A 165 22.26 -1.27 -12.53
C SER A 165 23.72 -1.74 -12.51
N TYR A 166 24.03 -2.87 -13.16
CA TYR A 166 25.33 -3.50 -13.03
C TYR A 166 26.38 -2.79 -13.89
N LEU A 167 27.41 -2.24 -13.23
CA LEU A 167 28.53 -1.53 -13.87
C LEU A 167 29.85 -2.32 -13.74
N GLY A 168 29.78 -3.63 -13.42
CA GLY A 168 30.96 -4.46 -13.21
C GLY A 168 31.68 -4.84 -14.51
N VAL A 169 32.90 -5.35 -14.36
CA VAL A 169 33.74 -5.83 -15.47
C VAL A 169 33.23 -7.16 -16.04
N ASP A 170 32.53 -7.95 -15.22
CA ASP A 170 31.96 -9.22 -15.65
C ASP A 170 30.74 -9.02 -16.56
N GLU A 171 30.40 -10.04 -17.34
CA GLU A 171 29.27 -10.00 -18.28
C GLU A 171 27.89 -10.04 -17.58
N ALA A 172 27.83 -10.45 -16.31
CA ALA A 172 26.59 -10.59 -15.56
C ALA A 172 26.73 -10.25 -14.07
N PRO A 173 25.67 -9.73 -13.42
CA PRO A 173 25.66 -9.47 -11.98
C PRO A 173 25.74 -10.77 -11.16
N PRO A 174 26.23 -10.71 -9.91
CA PRO A 174 26.21 -11.86 -9.01
C PRO A 174 24.81 -12.47 -8.88
N PRO A 175 24.68 -13.79 -8.94
CA PRO A 175 23.38 -14.44 -8.86
C PRO A 175 22.75 -14.27 -7.47
N LEU A 176 21.43 -14.11 -7.44
CA LEU A 176 20.67 -14.13 -6.19
C LEU A 176 20.76 -15.54 -5.55
N GLY A 177 20.98 -15.61 -4.24
CA GLY A 177 21.04 -16.89 -3.53
C GLY A 177 19.70 -17.64 -3.53
N THR A 178 19.72 -18.97 -3.46
CA THR A 178 18.53 -19.85 -3.58
C THR A 178 17.38 -19.56 -2.60
N ASN A 179 17.65 -18.94 -1.46
CA ASN A 179 16.65 -18.58 -0.45
C ASN A 179 16.40 -17.08 -0.36
N TRP A 180 16.96 -16.29 -1.27
CA TRP A 180 16.92 -14.83 -1.22
C TRP A 180 15.49 -14.28 -1.32
N ALA A 181 14.65 -14.88 -2.15
CA ALA A 181 13.22 -14.50 -2.28
C ALA A 181 12.31 -15.03 -1.17
N ARG A 182 12.85 -15.73 -0.15
CA ARG A 182 12.09 -16.17 1.03
C ARG A 182 12.18 -15.21 2.22
N ARG A 183 13.02 -14.17 2.12
CA ARG A 183 13.16 -13.14 3.16
C ARG A 183 11.87 -12.36 3.32
#